data_AF-A0A523JN68-F1
#
_entry.id   AF-A0A523JN68-F1
#
_cell.length_a   1.000
_cell.length_b   1.000
_cell.length_c   1.000
_cell.angle_alpha   90.00
_cell.angle_beta   90.00
_cell.angle_gamma   90.00
#
_symmetry.space_group_name_H-M   'P 1'
#
loop_
_entity.id
_entity.type
_entity.pdbx_description
1 polymer ?
#
loop_
_entity_poly.entity_id
_entity_poly.type
_entity_poly.pdbx_seq_one_letter_code
_entity_poly.pdbx_strand_id
1 'polypeptide(L)'
;MNPRTTGILFLVAVALGAFIVFYELEGEEGRKRAEERTQQLFSDIDADDIEWMALTTSDGTKVRARRSDEGWMLTEPLEFPADEFAFDGMASALANMTSVAVYDEP
;
A
#
# COMPACT_ATOMS: atom_id res chain seq x y z
N MET A 1 -41.69 -32.92 12.63
CA MET A 1 -40.60 -32.29 11.85
C MET A 1 -40.46 -33.04 10.55
N ASN A 2 -40.56 -32.37 9.40
CA ASN A 2 -40.40 -33.02 8.09
C ASN A 2 -38.91 -32.97 7.69
N PRO A 3 -38.18 -34.10 7.67
CA PRO A 3 -36.73 -34.11 7.43
C PRO A 3 -36.34 -33.51 6.08
N ARG A 4 -37.25 -33.54 5.10
CA ARG A 4 -37.10 -32.89 3.80
C ARG A 4 -37.07 -31.36 3.92
N THR A 5 -38.00 -30.79 4.69
CA THR A 5 -38.07 -29.34 4.92
C THR A 5 -36.87 -28.86 5.72
N THR A 6 -36.42 -29.63 6.72
CA THR A 6 -35.22 -29.32 7.51
C THR A 6 -33.96 -29.34 6.65
N GLY A 7 -33.81 -30.32 5.74
CA GLY A 7 -32.66 -30.38 4.82
C GLY A 7 -32.60 -29.22 3.82
N ILE A 8 -33.75 -28.82 3.26
CA ILE A 8 -33.83 -27.66 2.36
C ILE A 8 -33.48 -26.36 3.11
N LEU A 9 -34.05 -26.17 4.30
CA LEU A 9 -33.73 -25.00 5.14
C LEU A 9 -32.25 -24.96 5.52
N PHE A 10 -31.65 -26.11 5.83
CA PHE A 10 -30.21 -26.18 6.12
C PHE A 10 -29.36 -25.79 4.91
N LEU A 11 -29.69 -26.28 3.71
CA LEU A 11 -28.99 -25.89 2.48
C LEU A 11 -29.10 -24.39 2.20
N VAL A 12 -30.29 -23.82 2.36
CA VAL A 12 -30.51 -22.37 2.21
C VAL A 12 -29.71 -21.59 3.25
N ALA A 13 -29.67 -22.06 4.50
CA ALA A 13 -28.88 -21.43 5.55
C ALA A 13 -27.38 -21.46 5.25
N VAL A 14 -26.85 -22.58 4.74
CA VAL A 14 -25.44 -22.69 4.32
C VAL A 14 -25.16 -21.77 3.13
N ALA A 15 -26.04 -21.73 2.13
CA ALA A 15 -25.88 -20.86 0.96
C ALA A 15 -25.89 -19.37 1.36
N LEU A 16 -26.81 -18.96 2.23
CA LEU A 16 -26.85 -17.60 2.78
C LEU A 16 -25.63 -17.28 3.63
N GLY A 17 -25.17 -18.21 4.46
CA GLY A 17 -23.96 -18.04 5.26
C GLY A 17 -22.71 -17.85 4.40
N ALA A 18 -22.54 -18.67 3.37
CA ALA A 18 -21.45 -18.53 2.41
C ALA A 18 -21.53 -17.20 1.64
N PHE A 19 -22.73 -16.78 1.23
CA PHE A 19 -22.95 -15.51 0.54
C PHE A 19 -22.56 -14.31 1.41
N ILE A 20 -22.95 -14.29 2.69
CA ILE A 20 -22.60 -13.21 3.63
C ILE A 20 -21.10 -13.15 3.84
N VAL A 21 -20.45 -14.29 4.14
CA VAL A 21 -19.00 -14.34 4.38
C VAL A 21 -18.21 -13.88 3.15
N PHE A 22 -18.62 -14.29 1.95
CA PHE A 22 -17.98 -13.86 0.71
C PHE A 22 -18.08 -12.35 0.50
N TYR A 23 -19.27 -11.78 0.71
CA TYR A 23 -19.51 -10.34 0.53
C TYR A 23 -18.85 -9.47 1.60
N GLU A 24 -18.77 -9.95 2.85
CA GLU A 24 -18.18 -9.22 3.95
C GLU A 24 -16.65 -9.13 3.80
N LEU A 25 -15.98 -10.21 3.39
CA LEU A 25 -14.55 -10.21 3.09
C LEU A 25 -14.19 -9.28 1.93
N GLU A 26 -14.93 -9.34 0.81
CA GLU A 26 -14.61 -8.54 -0.38
C GLU A 26 -15.01 -7.05 -0.20
N GLY A 27 -16.10 -6.80 0.54
CA GLY A 27 -16.59 -5.45 0.82
C GLY A 27 -15.82 -4.69 1.91
N GLU A 28 -15.15 -5.38 2.83
CA GLU A 28 -14.26 -4.76 3.82
C GLU A 28 -12.91 -4.38 3.20
N GLU A 29 -12.31 -5.25 2.40
CA GLU A 29 -11.05 -4.97 1.72
C GLU A 29 -11.15 -3.78 0.77
N GLY A 30 -12.23 -3.70 -0.03
CA GLY A 30 -12.45 -2.59 -0.96
C GLY A 30 -12.62 -1.24 -0.25
N ARG A 31 -13.28 -1.24 0.91
CA ARG A 31 -13.54 -0.02 1.70
C ARG A 31 -12.28 0.46 2.43
N LYS A 32 -11.51 -0.45 3.02
CA LYS A 32 -10.20 -0.15 3.61
C LYS A 32 -9.24 0.45 2.59
N ARG A 33 -9.11 -0.16 1.41
CA ARG A 33 -8.27 0.37 0.32
C ARG A 33 -8.74 1.76 -0.15
N ALA A 34 -10.06 2.01 -0.18
CA ALA A 34 -10.60 3.32 -0.55
C ALA A 34 -10.35 4.39 0.53
N GLU A 35 -10.47 4.02 1.81
CA GLU A 35 -10.16 4.89 2.95
C GLU A 35 -8.65 5.20 3.02
N GLU A 36 -7.79 4.19 2.80
CA GLU A 36 -6.33 4.35 2.71
C GLU A 36 -5.95 5.33 1.60
N ARG A 37 -6.50 5.17 0.39
CA ARG A 37 -6.26 6.11 -0.73
C ARG A 37 -6.73 7.53 -0.46
N THR A 38 -7.83 7.70 0.30
CA THR A 38 -8.33 9.04 0.65
C THR A 38 -7.42 9.73 1.68
N GLN A 39 -6.70 8.94 2.49
CA GLN A 39 -5.80 9.44 3.54
C GLN A 39 -4.35 9.59 3.08
N GLN A 40 -3.99 9.09 1.88
CA GLN A 40 -2.67 9.25 1.30
C GLN A 40 -2.34 10.73 1.08
N LEU A 41 -1.13 11.12 1.50
CA LEU A 41 -0.60 12.47 1.29
C LEU A 41 -0.29 12.75 -0.19
N PHE A 42 0.04 11.70 -0.94
CA PHE A 42 0.42 11.77 -2.35
C PHE A 42 -0.48 10.86 -3.19
N SER A 43 -1.78 11.14 -3.25
CA SER A 43 -2.76 10.28 -3.94
C SER A 43 -2.55 10.12 -5.44
N ASP A 44 -1.81 11.04 -6.06
CA ASP A 44 -1.55 11.09 -7.51
C ASP A 44 -0.13 10.63 -7.87
N ILE A 45 0.65 10.12 -6.91
CA ILE A 45 2.04 9.70 -7.11
C ILE A 45 2.16 8.23 -6.73
N ASP A 46 2.48 7.39 -7.71
CA ASP A 46 2.83 6.00 -7.46
C ASP A 46 4.32 5.88 -7.09
N ALA A 47 4.70 4.76 -6.47
CA ALA A 47 6.11 4.49 -6.14
C ALA A 47 7.01 4.54 -7.39
N ASP A 48 6.45 4.20 -8.55
CA ASP A 48 7.18 4.19 -9.81
C ASP A 48 7.46 5.57 -10.39
N ASP A 49 6.70 6.59 -9.98
CA ASP A 49 6.87 7.99 -10.38
C ASP A 49 8.06 8.66 -9.65
N ILE A 50 8.63 8.00 -8.64
CA ILE A 50 9.75 8.53 -7.86
C ILE A 50 11.05 8.38 -8.67
N GLU A 51 11.49 9.48 -9.29
CA GLU A 51 12.72 9.50 -10.09
C GLU A 51 14.00 9.45 -9.26
N TRP A 52 14.01 10.10 -8.09
CA TRP A 52 15.18 10.19 -7.23
C TRP A 52 14.80 10.40 -5.77
N MET A 53 15.68 9.97 -4.87
CA MET A 53 15.56 10.19 -3.43
C MET A 53 16.90 10.69 -2.88
N ALA A 54 16.82 11.63 -1.94
CA ALA A 54 17.98 12.11 -1.21
C ALA A 54 17.68 12.14 0.29
N LEU A 55 18.65 11.69 1.08
CA LEU A 55 18.57 11.66 2.54
C LEU A 55 19.90 12.12 3.13
N THR A 56 19.82 12.66 4.34
CA THR A 56 21.01 12.98 5.14
C THR A 56 21.03 12.03 6.31
N THR A 57 22.10 11.25 6.43
CA THR A 57 22.31 10.36 7.57
C THR A 57 22.61 11.15 8.83
N SER A 58 22.49 10.52 9.99
CA SER A 58 22.73 11.15 11.30
C SER A 58 24.17 11.69 11.47
N ASP A 59 25.12 11.15 10.73
CA ASP A 59 26.51 11.62 10.68
C ASP A 59 26.74 12.79 9.70
N GLY A 60 25.68 13.26 9.01
CA GLY A 60 25.73 14.37 8.07
C GLY A 60 26.08 13.98 6.64
N THR A 61 26.26 12.69 6.34
CA THR A 61 26.52 12.22 4.98
C THR A 61 25.28 12.42 4.11
N LYS A 62 25.46 13.07 2.96
CA LYS A 62 24.42 13.20 1.95
C LYS A 62 24.43 11.98 1.06
N VAL A 63 23.28 11.33 0.96
CA VAL A 63 23.07 10.16 0.12
C VAL A 63 22.00 10.53 -0.89
N ARG A 64 22.27 10.31 -2.16
CA ARG A 64 21.29 10.50 -3.23
C ARG A 64 21.30 9.30 -4.15
N ALA A 65 20.13 8.73 -4.41
CA ALA A 65 19.95 7.74 -5.45
C ALA A 65 18.95 8.21 -6.50
N ARG A 66 19.13 7.74 -7.72
CA ARG A 66 18.28 8.00 -8.88
C ARG A 66 17.90 6.67 -9.52
N ARG A 67 16.66 6.57 -9.99
CA ARG A 67 16.19 5.43 -10.77
C ARG A 67 16.83 5.45 -12.16
N SER A 68 17.29 4.30 -12.62
CA SER A 68 17.89 4.08 -13.94
C SER A 68 17.27 2.84 -14.59
N ASP A 69 17.61 2.59 -15.86
CA ASP A 69 17.12 1.41 -16.59
C ASP A 69 17.61 0.08 -15.97
N GLU A 70 18.69 0.11 -15.18
CA GLU A 70 19.29 -1.04 -14.50
C GLU A 70 18.91 -1.14 -13.01
N GLY A 71 17.96 -0.31 -12.57
CA GLY A 71 17.54 -0.20 -11.16
C GLY A 71 18.03 1.08 -10.49
N TRP A 72 18.09 1.08 -9.16
CA TRP A 72 18.52 2.25 -8.39
C TRP A 72 20.03 2.45 -8.46
N MET A 73 20.46 3.67 -8.76
CA MET A 73 21.87 4.07 -8.77
C MET A 73 22.11 5.16 -7.74
N LEU A 74 23.04 4.93 -6.82
CA LEU A 74 23.58 5.99 -5.99
C LEU A 74 24.37 6.96 -6.87
N THR A 75 24.17 8.25 -6.63
CA THR A 75 24.81 9.37 -7.33
C THR A 75 25.64 10.23 -6.38
N GLU A 76 25.32 10.19 -5.08
CA GLU A 76 26.11 10.80 -4.00
C GLU A 76 26.16 9.81 -2.82
N PRO A 77 27.32 9.67 -2.13
CA PRO A 77 28.57 10.42 -2.33
C PRO A 77 29.46 9.88 -3.47
N LEU A 78 29.20 8.68 -3.96
CA LEU A 78 29.91 8.03 -5.06
C LEU A 78 28.87 7.35 -5.97
N GLU A 79 29.17 7.24 -7.26
CA GLU A 79 28.31 6.52 -8.21
C GLU A 79 28.49 5.01 -8.12
N PHE A 80 27.43 4.28 -7.74
CA PHE A 80 27.41 2.81 -7.71
C PHE A 80 25.96 2.27 -7.63
N PRO A 81 25.71 1.00 -7.99
CA PRO A 81 24.40 0.37 -7.82
C PRO A 81 23.93 0.43 -6.37
N ALA A 82 22.72 0.95 -6.17
CA ALA A 82 22.09 1.01 -4.86
C ALA A 82 21.41 -0.33 -4.51
N ASP A 83 21.05 -0.48 -3.24
CA ASP A 83 20.22 -1.61 -2.80
C ASP A 83 18.78 -1.39 -3.30
N GLU A 84 18.40 -2.12 -4.35
CA GLU A 84 17.09 -2.01 -4.98
C GLU A 84 15.95 -2.25 -3.99
N PHE A 85 16.07 -3.28 -3.14
CA PHE A 85 15.05 -3.62 -2.15
C PHE A 85 14.85 -2.51 -1.13
N ALA A 86 15.94 -1.89 -0.67
CA ALA A 86 15.86 -0.77 0.27
C ALA A 86 15.21 0.47 -0.37
N PHE A 87 15.61 0.84 -1.59
CA PHE A 87 15.08 2.04 -2.26
C PHE A 87 13.65 1.86 -2.76
N ASP A 88 13.27 0.69 -3.27
CA ASP A 88 11.87 0.40 -3.61
C ASP A 88 10.97 0.39 -2.36
N GLY A 89 11.48 -0.13 -1.24
CA GLY A 89 10.77 -0.07 0.04
C GLY A 89 10.53 1.37 0.50
N MET A 90 11.52 2.25 0.35
CA MET A 90 11.38 3.68 0.66
C MET A 90 10.41 4.37 -0.30
N ALA A 91 10.51 4.12 -1.61
CA ALA A 91 9.60 4.65 -2.61
C ALA A 91 8.14 4.26 -2.30
N SER A 92 7.92 2.99 -1.99
CA SER A 92 6.61 2.45 -1.60
C SER A 92 6.09 3.08 -0.32
N ALA A 93 6.93 3.25 0.69
CA ALA A 93 6.53 3.88 1.96
C ALA A 93 6.15 5.35 1.78
N LEU A 94 6.85 6.08 0.90
CA LEU A 94 6.55 7.48 0.58
C LEU A 94 5.23 7.61 -0.19
N ALA A 95 5.02 6.80 -1.23
CA ALA A 95 3.78 6.81 -2.01
C ALA A 95 2.55 6.46 -1.14
N ASN A 96 2.70 5.53 -0.20
CA ASN A 96 1.64 5.12 0.70
C ASN A 96 1.57 5.94 2.00
N MET A 97 2.30 7.04 2.11
CA MET A 97 2.35 7.82 3.35
C MET A 97 1.01 8.50 3.61
N THR A 98 0.39 8.23 4.76
CA THR A 98 -0.90 8.80 5.14
C THR A 98 -0.74 9.99 6.07
N SER A 99 -1.61 11.00 5.95
CA SER A 99 -1.65 12.12 6.88
C SER A 99 -2.30 11.70 8.19
N VAL A 100 -1.58 11.81 9.31
CA VAL A 100 -2.15 11.56 10.65
C VAL A 100 -2.92 12.79 11.15
N ALA A 101 -2.57 13.99 10.67
CA ALA A 101 -3.21 15.24 11.04
C ALA A 101 -3.22 16.20 9.84
N VAL A 102 -4.40 16.71 9.49
CA VAL A 102 -4.55 17.79 8.53
C VAL A 102 -4.51 19.10 9.32
N TYR A 103 -3.47 19.91 9.09
CA TYR A 103 -3.39 21.26 9.64
C TYR A 103 -3.96 22.23 8.59
N ASP A 104 -5.01 22.96 8.96
CA ASP A 104 -5.72 23.86 8.05
C ASP A 104 -4.90 25.12 7.66
N GLU A 105 -3.75 25.40 8.30
CA GLU A 105 -2.95 26.61 8.05
C GLU A 105 -1.43 26.36 8.09
N PRO A 106 -0.66 26.81 7.06
CA PRO A 106 0.80 26.73 7.01
C PRO A 106 1.53 27.85 7.79
#